data_AF-A0A7V4U0H0-F1
#
_entry.id   AF-A0A7V4U0H0-F1
#
_cell.length_a   1.000
_cell.length_b   1.000
_cell.length_c   1.000
_cell.angle_alpha   90.00
_cell.angle_beta   90.00
_cell.angle_gamma   90.00
#
_symmetry.space_group_name_H-M   'P 1'
#
loop_
_entity.id
_entity.type
_entity.pdbx_description
1 polymer ?
#
loop_
_entity_poly.entity_id
_entity_poly.type
_entity_poly.pdbx_seq_one_letter_code
_entity_poly.pdbx_strand_id
1 'polypeptide(L)'
;MKSFKISVVVFCLSALLPVMVPVFATQQKNMPVSANDSIAYLNLPDRRDDAAEGSVFAALISDLNIDERERAVVDEILSGNVPSFSRKLKPLKISESIDGKTYELVFFTLCDYLAVGSDRDYLYIPLRPSTAQYLADRLNASMPTKKLVDVIYSNADIRLHPQPIPPSEKMTTVPVFLQHTDSIKQQIEQIGFDRSADLIIGGHKKDVIISNKIYSSDRDFERVVIYGWHLSENNPIQPVYNGHSADYADYSHGIRFIFKTVYLNGDSTGVANVLGDAKLARLLSDEGVISKPYYPESDLFTSIENPSGPSFSGFRLYQNYPNPFNPATAIRYQLAFAGPVDLSIFNMLGQKVATLVSAEQQARAYTVRWNGTDDWNRPVSSGIYLCRLTAANQTYTRKMILLR
;
A
#
# COMPACT_ATOMS: atom_id res chain seq x y z
N MET A 1 -63.05 2.30 64.29
CA MET A 1 -62.45 3.66 64.37
C MET A 1 -61.03 3.60 63.84
N LYS A 2 -60.70 4.48 62.86
CA LYS A 2 -59.36 4.83 62.34
C LYS A 2 -58.65 3.72 61.53
N SER A 3 -57.99 3.96 60.40
CA SER A 3 -57.82 5.11 59.51
C SER A 3 -57.28 4.57 58.19
N PHE A 4 -57.81 5.02 57.05
CA PHE A 4 -57.21 4.80 55.74
C PHE A 4 -55.91 5.62 55.61
N LYS A 5 -54.81 4.98 55.19
CA LYS A 5 -53.65 5.66 54.59
C LYS A 5 -53.27 4.94 53.31
N ILE A 6 -53.33 5.70 52.23
CA ILE A 6 -52.92 5.39 50.87
C ILE A 6 -51.38 5.46 50.83
N SER A 7 -50.73 4.41 50.34
CA SER A 7 -49.33 4.47 49.90
C SER A 7 -49.28 4.16 48.41
N VAL A 8 -48.91 5.20 47.67
CA VAL A 8 -48.64 5.21 46.23
C VAL A 8 -47.37 4.40 45.98
N VAL A 9 -47.47 3.36 45.14
CA VAL A 9 -46.32 2.65 44.58
C VAL A 9 -46.03 3.26 43.21
N VAL A 10 -44.90 3.96 43.10
CA VAL A 10 -44.39 4.53 41.86
C VAL A 10 -43.75 3.42 41.03
N PHE A 11 -44.36 3.07 39.90
CA PHE A 11 -43.74 2.31 38.82
C PHE A 11 -43.04 3.30 37.88
N CYS A 12 -41.71 3.40 37.93
CA CYS A 12 -40.92 3.99 36.85
C CYS A 12 -40.46 2.87 35.91
N LEU A 13 -41.19 2.67 34.81
CA LEU A 13 -40.66 1.97 33.63
C LEU A 13 -39.66 2.91 32.94
N SER A 14 -38.36 2.64 33.06
CA SER A 14 -37.36 3.19 32.15
C SER A 14 -37.33 2.34 30.88
N ALA A 15 -37.95 2.82 29.81
CA ALA A 15 -37.82 2.28 28.47
C ALA A 15 -36.38 2.50 27.98
N LEU A 16 -35.61 1.42 27.81
CA LEU A 16 -34.37 1.44 27.05
C LEU A 16 -34.73 1.47 25.56
N LEU A 17 -34.72 2.66 24.98
CA LEU A 17 -34.72 2.84 23.53
C LEU A 17 -33.43 2.23 22.95
N PRO A 18 -33.48 1.45 21.86
CA PRO A 18 -32.27 1.01 21.20
C PRO A 18 -31.60 2.25 20.59
N VAL A 19 -30.37 2.51 21.02
CA VAL A 19 -29.49 3.48 20.37
C VAL A 19 -29.22 2.94 18.96
N MET A 20 -29.90 3.49 17.96
CA MET A 20 -29.49 3.35 16.56
C MET A 20 -28.10 3.97 16.45
N VAL A 21 -27.07 3.14 16.49
CA VAL A 21 -25.76 3.51 15.96
C VAL A 21 -25.97 3.67 14.46
N PRO A 22 -25.70 4.85 13.87
CA PRO A 22 -25.79 4.98 12.43
C PRO A 22 -24.74 4.05 11.85
N VAL A 23 -25.21 3.02 11.14
CA VAL A 23 -24.38 2.30 10.19
C VAL A 23 -23.94 3.35 9.19
N PHE A 24 -22.68 3.79 9.27
CA PHE A 24 -22.06 4.49 8.17
C PHE A 24 -22.04 3.50 7.01
N ALA A 25 -23.04 3.61 6.14
CA ALA A 25 -22.96 3.05 4.81
C ALA A 25 -21.79 3.78 4.14
N THR A 26 -20.62 3.16 4.13
CA THR A 26 -19.59 3.50 3.14
C THR A 26 -20.19 3.16 1.79
N GLN A 27 -20.88 4.13 1.18
CA GLN A 27 -21.11 4.12 -0.25
C GLN A 27 -19.73 4.03 -0.89
N GLN A 28 -19.37 2.84 -1.34
CA GLN A 28 -18.34 2.65 -2.35
C GLN A 28 -18.89 3.32 -3.61
N LYS A 29 -18.69 4.64 -3.74
CA LYS A 29 -18.90 5.35 -5.00
C LYS A 29 -17.80 4.87 -5.94
N ASN A 30 -18.05 3.76 -6.62
CA ASN A 30 -17.45 3.54 -7.92
C ASN A 30 -17.90 4.73 -8.78
N MET A 31 -17.07 5.75 -8.93
CA MET A 31 -17.41 6.82 -9.85
C MET A 31 -17.44 6.22 -11.26
N PRO A 32 -18.57 6.28 -11.98
CA PRO A 32 -18.59 5.89 -13.37
C PRO A 32 -17.82 6.96 -14.14
N VAL A 33 -16.55 6.68 -14.44
CA VAL A 33 -15.83 7.43 -15.48
C VAL A 33 -16.57 7.15 -16.80
N SER A 34 -16.59 8.13 -17.70
CA SER A 34 -17.15 8.03 -19.04
C SER A 34 -16.06 8.25 -20.08
N ALA A 35 -16.23 7.69 -21.28
CA ALA A 35 -15.30 7.88 -22.40
C ALA A 35 -15.08 9.35 -22.79
N ASN A 36 -16.02 10.23 -22.42
CA ASN A 36 -16.02 11.66 -22.75
C ASN A 36 -15.55 12.56 -21.61
N ASP A 37 -15.21 12.01 -20.45
CA ASP A 37 -14.75 12.83 -19.32
C ASP A 37 -13.39 13.44 -19.64
N SER A 38 -13.26 14.75 -19.46
CA SER A 38 -11.98 15.46 -19.62
C SER A 38 -11.02 15.23 -18.46
N ILE A 39 -11.54 14.80 -17.30
CA ILE A 39 -10.82 14.53 -16.07
C ILE A 39 -11.59 13.49 -15.24
N ALA A 40 -10.86 12.59 -14.60
CA ALA A 40 -11.37 11.67 -13.59
C ALA A 40 -10.49 11.73 -12.33
N TYR A 41 -10.89 11.02 -11.28
CA TYR A 41 -10.17 11.02 -9.99
C TYR A 41 -10.06 9.61 -9.44
N LEU A 42 -8.92 9.31 -8.80
CA LEU A 42 -8.81 8.14 -7.94
C LEU A 42 -9.86 8.21 -6.83
N ASN A 43 -10.42 7.05 -6.47
CA ASN A 43 -11.36 6.93 -5.36
C ASN A 43 -10.63 7.02 -4.01
N LEU A 44 -10.27 8.24 -3.63
CA LEU A 44 -9.60 8.58 -2.38
C LEU A 44 -10.45 9.58 -1.59
N PRO A 45 -10.47 9.50 -0.26
CA PRO A 45 -11.07 10.54 0.56
C PRO A 45 -10.31 11.86 0.40
N ASP A 46 -10.96 12.96 0.79
CA ASP A 46 -10.31 14.27 0.84
C ASP A 46 -9.14 14.26 1.82
N ARG A 47 -8.10 15.03 1.51
CA ARG A 47 -6.96 15.19 2.41
C ARG A 47 -7.42 15.85 3.70
N ARG A 48 -7.07 15.27 4.84
CA ARG A 48 -7.34 15.86 6.16
C ARG A 48 -6.49 17.12 6.37
N ASP A 49 -7.04 18.11 7.06
CA ASP A 49 -6.32 19.35 7.38
C ASP A 49 -5.09 19.11 8.27
N ASP A 50 -5.10 18.03 9.07
CA ASP A 50 -4.03 17.63 9.97
C ASP A 50 -3.06 16.59 9.35
N ALA A 51 -3.24 16.24 8.07
CA ALA A 51 -2.38 15.28 7.40
C ALA A 51 -0.94 15.81 7.27
N ALA A 52 0.04 14.92 7.40
CA ALA A 52 1.44 15.30 7.32
C ALA A 52 1.80 15.88 5.94
N GLU A 53 2.68 16.87 5.92
CA GLU A 53 3.33 17.31 4.67
C GLU A 53 4.40 16.29 4.24
N GLY A 54 4.80 16.34 2.97
CA GLY A 54 5.74 15.37 2.38
C GLY A 54 7.08 15.28 3.10
N SER A 55 7.67 16.43 3.47
CA SER A 55 8.94 16.47 4.22
C SER A 55 8.81 15.91 5.65
N VAL A 56 7.68 16.18 6.31
CA VAL A 56 7.38 15.64 7.65
C VAL A 56 7.20 14.14 7.58
N PHE A 57 6.42 13.66 6.60
CA PHE A 57 6.23 12.23 6.38
C PHE A 57 7.56 11.54 6.08
N ALA A 58 8.42 12.12 5.22
CA ALA A 58 9.75 11.61 4.94
C ALA A 58 10.59 11.40 6.21
N ALA A 59 10.56 12.37 7.14
CA ALA A 59 11.26 12.24 8.41
C ALA A 59 10.70 11.09 9.27
N LEU A 60 9.37 10.91 9.31
CA LEU A 60 8.71 9.84 10.08
C LEU A 60 9.07 8.44 9.58
N ILE A 61 9.28 8.26 8.28
CA ILE A 61 9.54 6.95 7.68
C ILE A 61 11.02 6.65 7.43
N SER A 62 11.94 7.59 7.72
CA SER A 62 13.36 7.46 7.35
C SER A 62 14.09 6.32 8.06
N ASP A 63 13.72 6.04 9.31
CA ASP A 63 14.35 4.98 10.12
C ASP A 63 13.52 3.68 10.14
N LEU A 64 12.40 3.64 9.42
CA LEU A 64 11.55 2.46 9.34
C LEU A 64 12.18 1.40 8.46
N ASN A 65 11.94 0.14 8.80
CA ASN A 65 12.24 -0.94 7.86
C ASN A 65 11.27 -0.87 6.66
N ILE A 66 11.62 -1.58 5.58
CA ILE A 66 10.87 -1.51 4.32
C ILE A 66 9.39 -1.89 4.48
N ASP A 67 9.03 -2.88 5.31
CA ASP A 67 7.64 -3.31 5.50
C ASP A 67 6.82 -2.23 6.25
N GLU A 68 7.42 -1.61 7.27
CA GLU A 68 6.82 -0.51 8.03
C GLU A 68 6.64 0.74 7.16
N ARG A 69 7.64 1.05 6.33
CA ARG A 69 7.58 2.16 5.36
C ARG A 69 6.44 1.94 4.36
N GLU A 70 6.36 0.77 3.75
CA GLU A 70 5.33 0.46 2.75
C GLU A 70 3.91 0.53 3.36
N ARG A 71 3.72 0.07 4.60
CA ARG A 71 2.46 0.24 5.34
C ARG A 71 2.12 1.69 5.62
N ALA A 72 3.08 2.47 6.13
CA ALA A 72 2.88 3.89 6.40
C ALA A 72 2.50 4.66 5.12
N VAL A 73 3.12 4.33 3.99
CA VAL A 73 2.79 4.95 2.70
C VAL A 73 1.37 4.59 2.26
N VAL A 74 1.01 3.32 2.37
CA VAL A 74 -0.34 2.85 2.04
C VAL A 74 -1.39 3.56 2.90
N ASP A 75 -1.15 3.68 4.21
CA ASP A 75 -2.07 4.34 5.14
C ASP A 75 -2.27 5.82 4.79
N GLU A 76 -1.18 6.54 4.47
CA GLU A 76 -1.27 7.93 4.01
C GLU A 76 -2.02 8.05 2.68
N ILE A 77 -1.72 7.21 1.69
CA ILE A 77 -2.38 7.27 0.38
C ILE A 77 -3.88 6.98 0.53
N LEU A 78 -4.26 5.88 1.18
CA LEU A 78 -5.66 5.45 1.32
C LEU A 78 -6.47 6.35 2.26
N SER A 79 -5.83 7.03 3.22
CA SER A 79 -6.47 8.09 4.02
C SER A 79 -6.59 9.43 3.29
N GLY A 80 -6.10 9.49 2.04
CA GLY A 80 -6.21 10.67 1.20
C GLY A 80 -5.13 11.72 1.44
N ASN A 81 -3.98 11.41 2.05
CA ASN A 81 -2.86 12.34 2.10
C ASN A 81 -2.04 12.31 0.80
N VAL A 82 -2.68 12.69 -0.30
CA VAL A 82 -2.04 12.80 -1.61
C VAL A 82 -2.31 14.18 -2.23
N PRO A 83 -1.34 14.73 -2.97
CA PRO A 83 -1.51 15.99 -3.69
C PRO A 83 -2.54 15.84 -4.83
N SER A 84 -3.09 16.97 -5.29
CA SER A 84 -4.15 17.04 -6.29
C SER A 84 -3.75 16.39 -7.62
N PHE A 85 -2.51 16.61 -8.07
CA PHE A 85 -1.98 16.00 -9.31
C PHE A 85 -1.84 14.48 -9.22
N SER A 86 -1.68 13.90 -8.02
CA SER A 86 -1.62 12.44 -7.81
C SER A 86 -3.01 11.81 -7.66
N ARG A 87 -4.09 12.60 -7.75
CA ARG A 87 -5.48 12.11 -7.79
C ARG A 87 -6.07 12.13 -9.17
N LYS A 88 -5.68 13.12 -9.96
CA LYS A 88 -6.26 13.48 -11.25
C LYS A 88 -5.82 12.51 -12.35
N LEU A 89 -6.81 12.04 -13.10
CA LEU A 89 -6.65 11.11 -14.20
C LEU A 89 -7.10 11.77 -15.50
N LYS A 90 -6.24 11.87 -16.51
CA LYS A 90 -6.59 12.42 -17.82
C LYS A 90 -6.80 11.32 -18.87
N PRO A 91 -7.79 11.46 -19.76
CA PRO A 91 -7.97 10.55 -20.87
C PRO A 91 -6.85 10.74 -21.90
N LEU A 92 -6.34 9.64 -22.42
CA LEU A 92 -5.49 9.57 -23.61
C LEU A 92 -6.09 8.58 -24.59
N LYS A 93 -5.91 8.86 -25.89
CA LYS A 93 -6.48 8.07 -26.98
C LYS A 93 -5.40 7.30 -27.72
N ILE A 94 -5.71 6.07 -28.09
CA ILE A 94 -4.93 5.22 -28.98
C ILE A 94 -5.84 4.81 -30.13
N SER A 95 -5.37 4.96 -31.36
CA SER A 95 -6.09 4.53 -32.56
C SER A 95 -5.20 3.58 -33.36
N GLU A 96 -5.65 2.35 -33.56
CA GLU A 96 -4.90 1.29 -34.26
C GLU A 96 -5.80 0.58 -35.28
N SER A 97 -5.23 0.17 -36.41
CA SER A 97 -5.92 -0.68 -37.40
C SER A 97 -5.52 -2.14 -37.21
N ILE A 98 -6.51 -3.00 -36.96
CA ILE A 98 -6.34 -4.42 -36.65
C ILE A 98 -7.22 -5.23 -37.59
N ASP A 99 -6.60 -6.05 -38.42
CA ASP A 99 -7.30 -6.89 -39.42
C ASP A 99 -8.26 -6.08 -40.31
N GLY A 100 -7.89 -4.84 -40.68
CA GLY A 100 -8.71 -3.96 -41.51
C GLY A 100 -9.82 -3.20 -40.77
N LYS A 101 -9.94 -3.36 -39.44
CA LYS A 101 -10.85 -2.59 -38.59
C LYS A 101 -10.07 -1.61 -37.71
N THR A 102 -10.49 -0.34 -37.71
CA THR A 102 -9.96 0.66 -36.79
C THR A 102 -10.57 0.49 -35.41
N TYR A 103 -9.74 0.54 -34.38
CA TYR A 103 -10.13 0.54 -32.98
C TYR A 103 -9.64 1.84 -32.34
N GLU A 104 -10.55 2.56 -31.69
CA GLU A 104 -10.23 3.69 -30.82
C GLU A 104 -10.32 3.22 -29.37
N LEU A 105 -9.23 3.36 -28.61
CA LEU A 105 -9.19 3.07 -27.18
C LEU A 105 -8.90 4.35 -26.41
N VAL A 106 -9.73 4.64 -25.42
CA VAL A 106 -9.50 5.71 -24.43
C VAL A 106 -9.11 5.08 -23.10
N PHE A 107 -7.97 5.47 -22.55
CA PHE A 107 -7.55 5.10 -21.20
C PHE A 107 -7.27 6.34 -20.37
N PHE A 108 -7.46 6.22 -19.06
CA PHE A 108 -7.23 7.31 -18.11
C PHE A 108 -5.92 7.06 -17.36
N THR A 109 -5.02 8.04 -17.34
CA THR A 109 -3.71 7.96 -16.69
C THR A 109 -3.56 9.04 -15.65
N LEU A 110 -2.83 8.78 -14.55
CA LEU A 110 -2.52 9.83 -13.60
C LEU A 110 -1.74 10.95 -14.27
N CYS A 111 -2.09 12.19 -13.92
CA CYS A 111 -1.36 13.38 -14.35
C CYS A 111 0.12 13.30 -13.94
N ASP A 112 0.40 12.75 -12.77
CA ASP A 112 1.76 12.55 -12.29
C ASP A 112 1.90 11.25 -11.47
N TYR A 113 3.12 10.94 -11.02
CA TYR A 113 3.37 9.80 -10.13
C TYR A 113 2.71 9.99 -8.76
N LEU A 114 2.42 8.88 -8.07
CA LEU A 114 1.96 8.91 -6.69
C LEU A 114 2.97 9.58 -5.78
N ALA A 115 2.45 10.42 -4.89
CA ALA A 115 3.20 11.10 -3.85
C ALA A 115 2.36 11.21 -2.57
N VAL A 116 3.03 11.41 -1.44
CA VAL A 116 2.40 11.67 -0.14
C VAL A 116 2.64 13.13 0.24
N GLY A 117 1.59 13.83 0.71
CA GLY A 117 1.66 15.23 1.14
C GLY A 117 0.65 16.15 0.43
N SER A 118 0.97 17.43 0.36
CA SER A 118 0.14 18.46 -0.31
C SER A 118 0.75 18.91 -1.65
N ASP A 119 0.04 19.75 -2.41
CA ASP A 119 0.57 20.35 -3.65
C ASP A 119 1.85 21.19 -3.41
N ARG A 120 2.05 21.67 -2.18
CA ARG A 120 3.18 22.52 -1.79
C ARG A 120 4.36 21.72 -1.28
N ASP A 121 4.10 20.66 -0.51
CA ASP A 121 5.12 19.79 0.02
C ASP A 121 4.70 18.32 -0.03
N TYR A 122 5.35 17.59 -0.95
CA TYR A 122 5.08 16.19 -1.22
C TYR A 122 6.39 15.39 -1.33
N LEU A 123 6.28 14.07 -1.16
CA LEU A 123 7.34 13.10 -1.38
C LEU A 123 6.90 12.12 -2.48
N TYR A 124 7.62 12.06 -3.61
CA TYR A 124 7.45 10.92 -4.53
C TYR A 124 8.05 9.67 -3.89
N ILE A 125 7.23 8.64 -3.74
CA ILE A 125 7.62 7.44 -3.00
C ILE A 125 7.68 6.23 -3.93
N PRO A 126 8.88 5.67 -4.16
CA PRO A 126 9.03 4.37 -4.78
C PRO A 126 8.42 3.29 -3.88
N LEU A 127 7.71 2.34 -4.50
CA LEU A 127 7.09 1.21 -3.81
C LEU A 127 7.58 -0.11 -4.38
N ARG A 128 7.51 -1.16 -3.57
CA ARG A 128 7.54 -2.53 -4.08
C ARG A 128 6.37 -2.74 -5.06
N PRO A 129 6.56 -3.52 -6.14
CA PRO A 129 5.49 -3.84 -7.09
C PRO A 129 4.25 -4.45 -6.43
N SER A 130 4.41 -5.29 -5.40
CA SER A 130 3.28 -5.93 -4.72
C SER A 130 2.47 -4.95 -3.84
N THR A 131 3.12 -3.93 -3.27
CA THR A 131 2.41 -2.81 -2.61
C THR A 131 1.71 -1.90 -3.62
N ALA A 132 2.36 -1.61 -4.75
CA ALA A 132 1.75 -0.85 -5.82
C ALA A 132 0.51 -1.57 -6.39
N GLN A 133 0.58 -2.88 -6.54
CA GLN A 133 -0.56 -3.73 -6.93
C GLN A 133 -1.70 -3.64 -5.90
N TYR A 134 -1.39 -3.77 -4.61
CA TYR A 134 -2.37 -3.64 -3.53
C TYR A 134 -3.12 -2.29 -3.55
N LEU A 135 -2.39 -1.19 -3.77
CA LEU A 135 -3.01 0.13 -3.95
C LEU A 135 -3.85 0.19 -5.21
N ALA A 136 -3.37 -0.36 -6.33
CA ALA A 136 -4.11 -0.34 -7.58
C ALA A 136 -5.44 -1.07 -7.49
N ASP A 137 -5.50 -2.23 -6.82
CA ASP A 137 -6.76 -2.96 -6.66
C ASP A 137 -7.80 -2.18 -5.86
N ARG A 138 -7.39 -1.45 -4.81
CA ARG A 138 -8.28 -0.58 -4.01
C ARG A 138 -8.74 0.66 -4.74
N LEU A 139 -7.89 1.20 -5.59
CA LEU A 139 -8.12 2.44 -6.30
C LEU A 139 -8.74 2.21 -7.68
N ASN A 140 -9.16 0.98 -7.98
CA ASN A 140 -9.67 0.55 -9.28
C ASN A 140 -8.73 0.95 -10.44
N ALA A 141 -7.46 0.68 -10.26
CA ALA A 141 -6.36 1.07 -11.13
C ALA A 141 -5.56 -0.15 -11.61
N SER A 142 -4.59 0.12 -12.48
CA SER A 142 -3.55 -0.80 -12.96
C SER A 142 -2.24 -0.03 -13.16
N MET A 143 -1.11 -0.72 -13.17
CA MET A 143 0.13 -0.14 -13.68
C MET A 143 0.05 -0.06 -15.21
N PRO A 144 0.71 0.92 -15.86
CA PRO A 144 0.79 0.99 -17.31
C PRO A 144 1.67 -0.13 -17.86
N THR A 145 1.51 -0.47 -19.14
CA THR A 145 2.50 -1.25 -19.88
C THR A 145 3.58 -0.32 -20.44
N LYS A 146 4.67 -0.90 -20.99
CA LYS A 146 5.66 -0.16 -21.78
C LYS A 146 5.02 0.75 -22.84
N LYS A 147 4.06 0.23 -23.62
CA LYS A 147 3.39 0.98 -24.69
C LYS A 147 2.65 2.19 -24.13
N LEU A 148 1.94 2.02 -23.02
CA LEU A 148 1.21 3.11 -22.38
C LEU A 148 2.15 4.16 -21.80
N VAL A 149 3.28 3.77 -21.21
CA VAL A 149 4.29 4.71 -20.74
C VAL A 149 4.78 5.60 -21.89
N ASP A 150 5.05 5.05 -23.06
CA ASP A 150 5.46 5.83 -24.23
C ASP A 150 4.35 6.79 -24.69
N VAL A 151 3.10 6.32 -24.76
CA VAL A 151 1.95 7.18 -25.11
C VAL A 151 1.77 8.31 -24.10
N ILE A 152 1.90 8.03 -22.80
CA ILE A 152 1.81 9.03 -21.73
C ILE A 152 2.91 10.08 -21.92
N TYR A 153 4.16 9.67 -22.16
CA TYR A 153 5.27 10.60 -22.34
C TYR A 153 5.12 11.46 -23.62
N SER A 154 4.71 10.85 -24.73
CA SER A 154 4.46 11.58 -25.99
C SER A 154 3.30 12.56 -25.87
N ASN A 155 2.34 12.34 -24.97
CA ASN A 155 1.22 13.25 -24.73
C ASN A 155 1.40 14.11 -23.46
N ALA A 156 2.55 14.07 -22.80
CA ALA A 156 2.79 14.86 -21.61
C ALA A 156 2.82 16.35 -21.96
N ASP A 157 2.00 17.14 -21.25
CA ASP A 157 1.95 18.59 -21.37
C ASP A 157 3.29 19.21 -20.95
N ILE A 158 3.95 18.62 -19.93
CA ILE A 158 5.27 18.99 -19.44
C ILE A 158 6.18 17.76 -19.45
N ARG A 159 7.35 17.86 -20.10
CA ARG A 159 8.38 16.82 -20.11
C ARG A 159 9.60 17.30 -19.34
N LEU A 160 9.76 16.77 -18.14
CA LEU A 160 10.91 17.06 -17.29
C LEU A 160 12.12 16.24 -17.72
N HIS A 161 13.31 16.77 -17.50
CA HIS A 161 14.53 16.04 -17.79
C HIS A 161 14.89 15.10 -16.63
N PRO A 162 15.35 13.86 -16.93
CA PRO A 162 15.92 12.96 -15.94
C PRO A 162 17.03 13.62 -15.08
N GLN A 163 16.99 13.41 -13.77
CA GLN A 163 17.99 13.91 -12.80
C GLN A 163 18.64 12.75 -12.05
N PRO A 164 19.52 11.96 -12.71
CA PRO A 164 20.13 10.79 -12.09
C PRO A 164 21.04 11.17 -10.93
N ILE A 165 20.87 10.49 -9.80
CA ILE A 165 21.80 10.49 -8.67
C ILE A 165 22.77 9.31 -8.85
N PRO A 166 24.10 9.52 -8.71
CA PRO A 166 25.09 8.46 -8.85
C PRO A 166 24.78 7.20 -8.03
N PRO A 167 25.07 6.00 -8.55
CA PRO A 167 24.75 4.77 -7.84
C PRO A 167 25.40 4.67 -6.46
N SER A 168 24.63 4.25 -5.46
CA SER A 168 25.12 3.99 -4.09
C SER A 168 24.18 3.05 -3.33
N GLU A 169 24.64 2.51 -2.21
CA GLU A 169 23.81 1.70 -1.30
C GLU A 169 22.64 2.51 -0.68
N LYS A 170 22.70 3.85 -0.76
CA LYS A 170 21.66 4.74 -0.21
C LYS A 170 20.50 4.99 -1.16
N MET A 171 20.56 4.50 -2.40
CA MET A 171 19.55 4.80 -3.43
C MET A 171 18.13 4.35 -3.07
N THR A 172 17.99 3.40 -2.15
CA THR A 172 16.71 2.85 -1.67
C THR A 172 16.24 3.51 -0.36
N THR A 173 16.91 4.56 0.10
CA THR A 173 16.63 5.23 1.37
C THR A 173 15.77 6.48 1.18
N VAL A 174 14.94 6.78 2.17
CA VAL A 174 14.04 7.94 2.17
C VAL A 174 14.78 9.28 1.99
N PRO A 175 15.96 9.52 2.60
CA PRO A 175 16.72 10.74 2.32
C PRO A 175 17.06 10.94 0.84
N VAL A 176 17.37 9.87 0.09
CA VAL A 176 17.64 9.96 -1.35
C VAL A 176 16.34 10.15 -2.15
N PHE A 177 15.23 9.57 -1.69
CA PHE A 177 13.91 9.82 -2.28
C PHE A 177 13.51 11.29 -2.16
N LEU A 178 13.74 11.90 -0.99
CA LEU A 178 13.49 13.31 -0.74
C LEU A 178 14.42 14.18 -1.59
N GLN A 179 15.73 13.89 -1.60
CA GLN A 179 16.70 14.61 -2.45
C GLN A 179 16.29 14.63 -3.93
N HIS A 180 15.86 13.49 -4.48
CA HIS A 180 15.40 13.43 -5.87
C HIS A 180 14.04 14.11 -6.07
N THR A 181 13.17 14.10 -5.06
CA THR A 181 11.91 14.86 -5.12
C THR A 181 12.18 16.36 -5.16
N ASP A 182 13.17 16.84 -4.40
CA ASP A 182 13.54 18.25 -4.38
C ASP A 182 14.17 18.71 -5.71
N SER A 183 14.98 17.86 -6.37
CA SER A 183 15.51 18.19 -7.71
C SER A 183 14.41 18.28 -8.77
N ILE A 184 13.37 17.46 -8.66
CA ILE A 184 12.17 17.57 -9.50
C ILE A 184 11.41 18.86 -9.20
N LYS A 185 11.16 19.17 -7.92
CA LYS A 185 10.45 20.38 -7.50
C LYS A 185 11.16 21.64 -8.02
N GLN A 186 12.50 21.65 -8.00
CA GLN A 186 13.29 22.75 -8.57
C GLN A 186 13.10 22.90 -10.08
N GLN A 187 13.05 21.81 -10.85
CA GLN A 187 12.73 21.89 -12.29
C GLN A 187 11.32 22.44 -12.52
N ILE A 188 10.35 21.97 -11.75
CA ILE A 188 8.96 22.42 -11.82
C ILE A 188 8.85 23.93 -11.52
N GLU A 189 9.53 24.40 -10.48
CA GLU A 189 9.57 25.81 -10.08
C GLU A 189 10.18 26.68 -11.19
N GLN A 190 11.25 26.21 -11.84
CA GLN A 190 11.88 26.90 -12.97
C GLN A 190 10.96 27.04 -14.19
N ILE A 191 10.07 26.06 -14.42
CA ILE A 191 9.10 26.11 -15.53
C ILE A 191 7.93 27.04 -15.17
N GLY A 192 7.55 27.10 -13.89
CA GLY A 192 6.60 28.10 -13.37
C GLY A 192 5.13 27.83 -13.72
N PHE A 193 4.70 26.56 -13.72
CA PHE A 193 3.30 26.19 -13.95
C PHE A 193 2.55 25.87 -12.65
N ASP A 194 1.23 26.02 -12.66
CA ASP A 194 0.36 25.66 -11.53
C ASP A 194 0.26 24.14 -11.39
N ARG A 195 0.78 23.60 -10.28
CA ARG A 195 0.74 22.16 -9.97
C ARG A 195 -0.66 21.62 -9.75
N SER A 196 -1.64 22.48 -9.46
CA SER A 196 -3.03 22.09 -9.35
C SER A 196 -3.72 22.00 -10.72
N ALA A 197 -3.08 22.41 -11.82
CA ALA A 197 -3.65 22.29 -13.16
C ALA A 197 -3.74 20.83 -13.63
N ASP A 198 -4.65 20.58 -14.59
CA ASP A 198 -4.87 19.27 -15.19
C ASP A 198 -3.82 19.00 -16.29
N LEU A 199 -2.54 18.91 -15.89
CA LEU A 199 -1.40 18.71 -16.80
C LEU A 199 -0.75 17.34 -16.56
N ILE A 200 -0.53 16.59 -17.64
CA ILE A 200 0.25 15.36 -17.61
C ILE A 200 1.73 15.73 -17.59
N ILE A 201 2.47 15.18 -16.62
CA ILE A 201 3.92 15.36 -16.50
C ILE A 201 4.62 14.03 -16.71
N GLY A 202 5.64 14.03 -17.58
CA GLY A 202 6.46 12.88 -17.89
C GLY A 202 7.97 13.14 -17.74
N GLY A 203 8.77 12.08 -17.92
CA GLY A 203 10.23 12.20 -18.11
C GLY A 203 11.10 12.16 -16.87
N HIS A 204 10.57 12.50 -15.69
CA HIS A 204 11.36 12.57 -14.44
C HIS A 204 11.53 11.28 -13.62
N LYS A 205 10.83 10.18 -13.93
CA LYS A 205 10.97 8.88 -13.25
C LYS A 205 10.88 7.74 -14.27
N LYS A 206 11.32 6.56 -13.84
CA LYS A 206 10.97 5.26 -14.44
C LYS A 206 9.59 4.84 -13.93
N ASP A 207 8.81 4.14 -14.73
CA ASP A 207 7.55 3.52 -14.33
C ASP A 207 7.79 2.05 -13.94
N VAL A 208 7.13 1.62 -12.87
CA VAL A 208 6.86 0.18 -12.66
C VAL A 208 5.73 -0.23 -13.60
N ILE A 209 5.96 -1.22 -14.45
CA ILE A 209 5.04 -1.57 -15.56
C ILE A 209 4.47 -2.98 -15.46
N ILE A 210 3.33 -3.20 -16.11
CA ILE A 210 2.81 -4.53 -16.46
C ILE A 210 3.57 -5.07 -17.68
N SER A 211 4.05 -6.31 -17.58
CA SER A 211 4.83 -7.00 -18.63
C SER A 211 4.76 -8.52 -18.45
N ASN A 212 4.95 -9.29 -19.53
CA ASN A 212 5.13 -10.74 -19.44
C ASN A 212 6.39 -11.13 -18.65
N LYS A 213 7.34 -10.20 -18.52
CA LYS A 213 8.59 -10.39 -17.77
C LYS A 213 8.42 -10.52 -16.26
N ILE A 214 7.24 -10.24 -15.71
CA ILE A 214 6.93 -10.41 -14.29
C ILE A 214 7.04 -11.90 -13.90
N TYR A 215 6.52 -12.80 -14.75
CA TYR A 215 6.41 -14.24 -14.47
C TYR A 215 7.43 -15.10 -15.22
N SER A 216 8.56 -14.52 -15.62
CA SER A 216 9.58 -15.22 -16.40
C SER A 216 10.23 -16.35 -15.59
N SER A 217 10.21 -17.58 -16.13
CA SER A 217 10.65 -18.81 -15.44
C SER A 217 12.18 -18.97 -15.33
N ASP A 218 12.96 -17.99 -15.77
CA ASP A 218 14.43 -18.05 -15.82
C ASP A 218 15.12 -17.67 -14.50
N ARG A 219 14.37 -17.41 -13.41
CA ARG A 219 14.93 -17.11 -12.07
C ARG A 219 14.03 -17.59 -10.95
N ASP A 220 14.66 -17.75 -9.78
CA ASP A 220 14.07 -18.30 -8.57
C ASP A 220 13.46 -17.25 -7.64
N PHE A 221 13.24 -16.01 -8.11
CA PHE A 221 12.70 -14.90 -7.31
C PHE A 221 11.72 -14.03 -8.09
N GLU A 222 10.77 -13.42 -7.38
CA GLU A 222 9.82 -12.44 -7.91
C GLU A 222 10.51 -11.14 -8.29
N ARG A 223 10.02 -10.42 -9.32
CA ARG A 223 10.74 -9.29 -9.92
C ARG A 223 9.89 -8.04 -9.99
N VAL A 224 10.56 -6.90 -10.02
CA VAL A 224 9.99 -5.64 -10.50
C VAL A 224 10.38 -5.46 -11.97
N VAL A 225 9.45 -5.01 -12.81
CA VAL A 225 9.72 -4.61 -14.20
C VAL A 225 9.61 -3.09 -14.29
N ILE A 226 10.71 -2.45 -14.65
CA ILE A 226 10.81 -0.99 -14.78
C ILE A 226 11.14 -0.57 -16.20
N TYR A 227 10.61 0.58 -16.62
CA TYR A 227 10.81 1.14 -17.95
C TYR A 227 10.68 2.67 -17.93
N GLY A 228 11.33 3.38 -18.86
CA GLY A 228 11.07 4.80 -19.12
C GLY A 228 12.22 5.72 -18.70
N TRP A 229 11.88 6.81 -18.00
CA TRP A 229 12.82 7.91 -17.70
C TRP A 229 13.41 8.52 -18.98
N HIS A 230 12.51 9.02 -19.84
CA HIS A 230 12.81 9.42 -21.21
C HIS A 230 13.60 10.72 -21.32
N LEU A 231 14.58 10.75 -22.22
CA LEU A 231 15.28 11.96 -22.66
C LEU A 231 14.53 12.67 -23.79
N SER A 232 13.93 11.89 -24.69
CA SER A 232 13.13 12.33 -25.83
C SER A 232 12.11 11.25 -26.19
N GLU A 233 11.21 11.54 -27.14
CA GLU A 233 10.26 10.54 -27.63
C GLU A 233 11.00 9.29 -28.13
N ASN A 234 10.51 8.11 -27.73
CA ASN A 234 11.11 6.80 -28.04
C ASN A 234 12.58 6.63 -27.61
N ASN A 235 13.07 7.43 -26.66
CA ASN A 235 14.45 7.36 -26.15
C ASN A 235 14.47 7.29 -24.61
N PRO A 236 14.08 6.13 -24.03
CA PRO A 236 14.13 5.91 -22.59
C PRO A 236 15.58 5.71 -22.12
N ILE A 237 15.95 6.31 -20.97
CA ILE A 237 17.21 5.93 -20.28
C ILE A 237 17.11 4.51 -19.75
N GLN A 238 15.92 4.12 -19.29
CA GLN A 238 15.64 2.79 -18.78
C GLN A 238 14.91 1.94 -19.83
N PRO A 239 15.61 1.03 -20.55
CA PRO A 239 14.93 0.00 -21.32
C PRO A 239 14.16 -0.94 -20.38
N VAL A 240 13.25 -1.76 -20.94
CA VAL A 240 12.47 -2.72 -20.14
C VAL A 240 13.43 -3.63 -19.38
N TYR A 241 13.43 -3.52 -18.06
CA TYR A 241 14.40 -4.18 -17.20
C TYR A 241 13.71 -4.92 -16.06
N ASN A 242 14.08 -6.18 -15.87
CA ASN A 242 13.57 -7.06 -14.82
C ASN A 242 14.72 -7.77 -14.07
N GLY A 243 15.85 -7.10 -13.89
CA GLY A 243 17.03 -7.67 -13.21
C GLY A 243 17.00 -7.53 -11.69
N HIS A 244 16.09 -6.73 -11.13
CA HIS A 244 15.94 -6.54 -9.70
C HIS A 244 14.87 -7.46 -9.10
N SER A 245 15.01 -7.81 -7.83
CA SER A 245 13.97 -8.52 -7.07
C SER A 245 12.76 -7.62 -6.84
N ALA A 246 11.62 -8.23 -6.49
CA ALA A 246 10.39 -7.54 -6.12
C ALA A 246 10.52 -6.71 -4.82
N ASP A 247 11.62 -6.85 -4.08
CA ASP A 247 11.93 -5.99 -2.93
C ASP A 247 12.63 -4.68 -3.31
N TYR A 248 13.05 -4.53 -4.56
CA TYR A 248 13.79 -3.37 -5.01
C TYR A 248 12.88 -2.16 -5.21
N ALA A 249 13.17 -1.09 -4.47
CA ALA A 249 12.56 0.23 -4.64
C ALA A 249 13.58 1.33 -4.46
N ASP A 250 14.01 1.95 -5.56
CA ASP A 250 14.99 3.04 -5.56
C ASP A 250 14.37 4.38 -5.95
N TYR A 251 15.10 5.47 -5.69
CA TYR A 251 14.62 6.83 -5.95
C TYR A 251 14.17 7.08 -7.40
N SER A 252 14.66 6.28 -8.36
CA SER A 252 14.55 6.57 -9.78
C SER A 252 13.22 6.11 -10.37
N HIS A 253 12.57 5.11 -9.77
CA HIS A 253 11.23 4.69 -10.19
C HIS A 253 10.10 5.36 -9.40
N GLY A 254 8.95 5.40 -10.02
CA GLY A 254 7.71 5.89 -9.45
C GLY A 254 6.54 4.97 -9.81
N ILE A 255 5.45 5.14 -9.08
CA ILE A 255 4.20 4.45 -9.38
C ILE A 255 3.27 5.44 -10.07
N ARG A 256 3.00 5.19 -11.35
CA ARG A 256 1.95 5.87 -12.10
C ARG A 256 0.85 4.86 -12.36
N PHE A 257 -0.38 5.23 -12.05
CA PHE A 257 -1.54 4.39 -12.33
C PHE A 257 -2.24 4.83 -13.60
N ILE A 258 -2.85 3.84 -14.26
CA ILE A 258 -3.95 4.02 -15.18
C ILE A 258 -5.23 3.49 -14.51
N PHE A 259 -6.39 3.98 -14.94
CA PHE A 259 -7.65 3.42 -14.49
C PHE A 259 -7.83 1.99 -15.03
N LYS A 260 -8.40 1.08 -14.22
CA LYS A 260 -8.58 -0.33 -14.58
C LYS A 260 -9.59 -0.52 -15.71
N THR A 261 -10.49 0.46 -15.89
CA THR A 261 -11.45 0.54 -16.99
C THR A 261 -10.93 1.42 -18.12
N VAL A 262 -11.09 0.93 -19.36
CA VAL A 262 -10.82 1.63 -20.61
C VAL A 262 -12.05 1.60 -21.49
N TYR A 263 -12.12 2.47 -22.51
CA TYR A 263 -13.25 2.55 -23.44
C TYR A 263 -12.79 2.17 -24.84
N LEU A 264 -13.29 1.07 -25.36
CA LEU A 264 -13.00 0.57 -26.70
C LEU A 264 -14.17 0.90 -27.63
N ASN A 265 -13.96 1.80 -28.58
CA ASN A 265 -14.99 2.34 -29.48
C ASN A 265 -16.21 2.90 -28.73
N GLY A 266 -15.98 3.45 -27.53
CA GLY A 266 -17.02 4.01 -26.64
C GLY A 266 -17.54 3.04 -25.57
N ASP A 267 -17.38 1.73 -25.74
CA ASP A 267 -17.85 0.73 -24.78
C ASP A 267 -16.80 0.46 -23.69
N SER A 268 -17.22 0.38 -22.43
CA SER A 268 -16.31 0.13 -21.33
C SER A 268 -15.84 -1.33 -21.28
N THR A 269 -14.57 -1.54 -20.97
CA THR A 269 -13.96 -2.85 -20.73
C THR A 269 -12.79 -2.73 -19.75
N GLY A 270 -12.28 -3.85 -19.25
CA GLY A 270 -11.12 -3.87 -18.35
C GLY A 270 -9.80 -3.90 -19.12
N VAL A 271 -8.77 -3.24 -18.60
CA VAL A 271 -7.38 -3.33 -19.09
C VAL A 271 -6.96 -4.80 -19.28
N ALA A 272 -7.26 -5.65 -18.29
CA ALA A 272 -6.92 -7.08 -18.34
C ALA A 272 -7.61 -7.84 -19.49
N ASN A 273 -8.86 -7.48 -19.82
CA ASN A 273 -9.57 -8.11 -20.94
C ASN A 273 -8.92 -7.76 -22.27
N VAL A 274 -8.51 -6.49 -22.44
CA VAL A 274 -7.83 -6.04 -23.67
C VAL A 274 -6.44 -6.68 -23.77
N LEU A 275 -5.67 -6.72 -22.68
CA LEU A 275 -4.35 -7.36 -22.65
C LEU A 275 -4.37 -8.87 -22.83
N GLY A 276 -5.45 -9.54 -22.40
CA GLY A 276 -5.64 -10.99 -22.57
C GLY A 276 -6.11 -11.41 -23.96
N ASP A 277 -6.64 -10.48 -24.76
CA ASP A 277 -7.18 -10.78 -26.09
C ASP A 277 -6.10 -10.77 -27.18
N ALA A 278 -6.03 -11.85 -27.96
CA ALA A 278 -5.00 -12.04 -28.99
C ALA A 278 -4.96 -10.96 -30.08
N LYS A 279 -6.09 -10.31 -30.37
CA LYS A 279 -6.18 -9.24 -31.35
C LYS A 279 -5.98 -7.87 -30.71
N LEU A 280 -6.69 -7.62 -29.60
CA LEU A 280 -6.78 -6.31 -28.98
C LEU A 280 -5.58 -5.97 -28.10
N ALA A 281 -4.80 -6.94 -27.63
CA ALA A 281 -3.64 -6.69 -26.79
C ALA A 281 -2.66 -5.67 -27.38
N ARG A 282 -2.55 -5.60 -28.72
CA ARG A 282 -1.69 -4.61 -29.40
C ARG A 282 -2.07 -3.15 -29.17
N LEU A 283 -3.31 -2.88 -28.73
CA LEU A 283 -3.72 -1.52 -28.33
C LEU A 283 -2.98 -1.07 -27.08
N LEU A 284 -2.65 -2.00 -26.18
CA LEU A 284 -2.08 -1.72 -24.87
C LEU A 284 -0.69 -2.33 -24.66
N SER A 285 -0.17 -3.17 -25.56
CA SER A 285 1.08 -3.92 -25.32
C SER A 285 1.86 -4.12 -26.61
N ASP A 286 3.17 -3.85 -26.55
CA ASP A 286 4.15 -4.21 -27.59
C ASP A 286 4.67 -5.65 -27.42
N GLU A 287 4.28 -6.34 -26.35
CA GLU A 287 4.70 -7.72 -26.05
C GLU A 287 3.68 -8.76 -26.55
N GLY A 288 2.62 -8.30 -27.23
CA GLY A 288 1.44 -9.12 -27.51
C GLY A 288 0.60 -9.36 -26.25
N VAL A 289 -0.01 -10.54 -26.15
CA VAL A 289 -0.90 -10.92 -25.05
C VAL A 289 -0.14 -10.92 -23.71
N ILE A 290 -0.74 -10.29 -22.70
CA ILE A 290 -0.31 -10.38 -21.30
C ILE A 290 -1.45 -11.01 -20.50
N SER A 291 -1.37 -12.32 -20.27
CA SER A 291 -2.43 -13.10 -19.63
C SER A 291 -2.50 -12.92 -18.11
N LYS A 292 -1.42 -12.46 -17.49
CA LYS A 292 -1.34 -12.12 -16.05
C LYS A 292 -0.90 -10.66 -15.87
N PRO A 293 -1.78 -9.68 -16.15
CA PRO A 293 -1.43 -8.26 -16.12
C PRO A 293 -1.48 -7.69 -14.70
N TYR A 294 -0.83 -8.34 -13.75
CA TYR A 294 -0.78 -7.98 -12.35
C TYR A 294 0.51 -8.51 -11.72
N TYR A 295 0.99 -7.86 -10.65
CA TYR A 295 2.06 -8.41 -9.82
C TYR A 295 1.48 -9.38 -8.78
N PRO A 296 2.25 -10.39 -8.33
CA PRO A 296 1.84 -11.24 -7.21
C PRO A 296 1.47 -10.41 -5.98
N GLU A 297 0.46 -10.87 -5.23
CA GLU A 297 0.05 -10.21 -4.01
C GLU A 297 1.14 -10.28 -2.93
N SER A 298 1.23 -9.24 -2.11
CA SER A 298 2.19 -9.21 -0.99
C SER A 298 1.63 -9.89 0.25
N ASP A 299 2.39 -10.78 0.88
CA ASP A 299 2.16 -11.24 2.26
C ASP A 299 2.02 -10.08 3.27
N LEU A 300 2.58 -8.91 2.94
CA LEU A 300 2.50 -7.71 3.77
C LEU A 300 1.07 -7.25 4.03
N PHE A 301 0.18 -7.46 3.04
CA PHE A 301 -1.19 -6.95 3.06
C PHE A 301 -2.30 -7.97 2.75
N THR A 302 -1.98 -9.15 2.21
CA THR A 302 -2.96 -10.28 2.09
C THR A 302 -3.45 -10.79 3.45
N SER A 303 -2.77 -10.39 4.53
CA SER A 303 -3.21 -10.60 5.91
C SER A 303 -4.27 -9.59 6.40
N ILE A 304 -4.76 -8.68 5.54
CA ILE A 304 -5.66 -7.56 5.89
C ILE A 304 -7.02 -7.60 5.15
N GLU A 305 -7.24 -8.46 4.14
CA GLU A 305 -8.51 -8.47 3.37
C GLU A 305 -9.23 -9.81 3.29
N ASN A 306 -10.29 -9.95 4.10
CA ASN A 306 -11.46 -10.75 3.76
C ASN A 306 -12.69 -10.06 4.40
N PRO A 307 -13.63 -9.48 3.63
CA PRO A 307 -14.84 -8.89 4.19
C PRO A 307 -15.94 -9.95 4.39
N SER A 308 -15.59 -11.06 5.04
CA SER A 308 -16.54 -12.06 5.52
C SER A 308 -16.10 -12.58 6.90
N GLY A 309 -16.11 -11.68 7.88
CA GLY A 309 -15.56 -11.95 9.21
C GLY A 309 -14.04 -12.15 9.18
N PRO A 310 -13.33 -11.91 10.30
CA PRO A 310 -11.90 -12.03 10.27
C PRO A 310 -11.52 -13.52 10.28
N SER A 311 -11.27 -14.08 9.10
CA SER A 311 -10.60 -15.37 8.97
C SER A 311 -9.11 -15.16 9.26
N PHE A 312 -8.75 -15.14 10.54
CA PHE A 312 -7.37 -15.27 10.98
C PHE A 312 -6.87 -16.66 10.57
N SER A 313 -6.29 -16.80 9.38
CA SER A 313 -5.77 -18.08 8.92
C SER A 313 -4.50 -18.44 9.68
N GLY A 314 -4.67 -19.14 10.81
CA GLY A 314 -3.59 -19.76 11.58
C GLY A 314 -3.17 -19.01 12.85
N PHE A 315 -2.60 -19.76 13.78
CA PHE A 315 -1.97 -19.24 14.99
C PHE A 315 -0.55 -18.78 14.66
N ARG A 316 -0.15 -17.60 15.15
CA ARG A 316 1.20 -17.07 14.91
C ARG A 316 1.75 -16.36 16.14
N LEU A 317 2.97 -16.68 16.52
CA LEU A 317 3.79 -15.90 17.45
C LEU A 317 4.87 -15.15 16.64
N TYR A 318 4.80 -13.82 16.65
CA TYR A 318 5.75 -12.97 15.98
C TYR A 318 7.02 -12.81 16.83
N GLN A 319 8.12 -12.43 16.20
CA GLN A 319 9.32 -12.04 16.92
C GLN A 319 9.00 -10.80 17.78
N ASN A 320 9.43 -10.80 19.04
CA ASN A 320 9.26 -9.64 19.91
C ASN A 320 10.05 -8.44 19.36
N TYR A 321 9.53 -7.22 19.51
CA TYR A 321 10.21 -6.00 19.08
C TYR A 321 10.20 -4.92 20.20
N PRO A 322 11.35 -4.30 20.50
CA PRO A 322 12.68 -4.60 19.96
C PRO A 322 13.19 -6.00 20.38
N ASN A 323 14.18 -6.54 19.66
CA ASN A 323 14.95 -7.73 20.05
C ASN A 323 16.36 -7.68 19.41
N PRO A 324 17.46 -7.47 20.16
CA PRO A 324 17.50 -7.35 21.62
C PRO A 324 16.72 -6.15 22.18
N PHE A 325 16.29 -6.22 23.43
CA PHE A 325 15.49 -5.16 24.07
C PHE A 325 16.03 -4.72 25.43
N ASN A 326 15.71 -3.49 25.84
CA ASN A 326 16.06 -2.91 27.14
C ASN A 326 15.02 -1.87 27.62
N PRO A 327 14.41 -2.01 28.81
CA PRO A 327 14.10 -3.26 29.50
C PRO A 327 12.79 -3.89 28.99
N ALA A 328 12.11 -3.24 28.04
CA ALA A 328 10.79 -3.66 27.60
C ALA A 328 10.71 -4.00 26.10
N THR A 329 9.84 -4.94 25.77
CA THR A 329 9.56 -5.40 24.41
C THR A 329 8.06 -5.64 24.23
N ALA A 330 7.57 -5.47 23.01
CA ALA A 330 6.23 -5.84 22.62
C ALA A 330 6.24 -7.23 21.97
N ILE A 331 5.35 -8.10 22.45
CA ILE A 331 5.15 -9.45 21.95
C ILE A 331 3.79 -9.48 21.25
N ARG A 332 3.83 -9.63 19.93
CA ARG A 332 2.62 -9.75 19.10
C ARG A 332 2.33 -11.22 18.81
N TYR A 333 1.06 -11.60 18.88
CA TYR A 333 0.58 -12.91 18.45
C TYR A 333 -0.82 -12.80 17.83
N GLN A 334 -1.22 -13.85 17.11
CA GLN A 334 -2.52 -13.94 16.44
C GLN A 334 -3.17 -15.29 16.72
N LEU A 335 -4.49 -15.26 16.93
CA LEU A 335 -5.32 -16.43 17.14
C LEU A 335 -6.24 -16.66 15.95
N ALA A 336 -6.33 -17.90 15.48
CA ALA A 336 -7.19 -18.28 14.36
C ALA A 336 -8.68 -18.40 14.73
N PHE A 337 -8.93 -18.90 15.94
CA PHE A 337 -10.26 -19.12 16.50
C PHE A 337 -10.28 -18.67 17.96
N ALA A 338 -11.46 -18.41 18.48
CA ALA A 338 -11.62 -18.14 19.91
C ALA A 338 -11.29 -19.39 20.73
N GLY A 339 -10.62 -19.23 21.87
CA GLY A 339 -10.27 -20.35 22.74
C GLY A 339 -9.23 -20.00 23.81
N PRO A 340 -8.77 -21.01 24.58
CA PRO A 340 -7.81 -20.81 25.66
C PRO A 340 -6.41 -20.51 25.12
N VAL A 341 -5.77 -19.51 25.70
CA VAL A 341 -4.43 -19.04 25.34
C VAL A 341 -3.52 -18.97 26.56
N ASP A 342 -2.34 -19.57 26.46
CA ASP A 342 -1.22 -19.38 27.39
C ASP A 342 -0.03 -18.73 26.65
N LEU A 343 0.34 -17.52 27.08
CA LEU A 343 1.55 -16.83 26.64
C LEU A 343 2.49 -16.70 27.83
N SER A 344 3.59 -17.44 27.81
CA SER A 344 4.54 -17.52 28.92
C SER A 344 5.98 -17.29 28.44
N ILE A 345 6.82 -16.73 29.32
CA ILE A 345 8.25 -16.56 29.14
C ILE A 345 8.99 -17.64 29.91
N PHE A 346 10.02 -18.22 29.30
CA PHE A 346 10.87 -19.26 29.88
C PHE A 346 12.35 -18.87 29.78
N ASN A 347 13.17 -19.37 30.71
CA ASN A 347 14.63 -19.28 30.59
C ASN A 347 15.19 -20.46 29.76
N MET A 348 16.50 -20.47 29.53
CA MET A 348 17.18 -21.53 28.76
C MET A 348 17.14 -22.93 29.43
N LEU A 349 16.84 -23.00 30.73
CA LEU A 349 16.62 -24.26 31.45
C LEU A 349 15.17 -24.78 31.30
N GLY A 350 14.31 -24.05 30.59
CA GLY A 350 12.90 -24.39 30.42
C GLY A 350 12.04 -24.06 31.65
N GLN A 351 12.57 -23.33 32.64
CA GLN A 351 11.79 -22.87 33.79
C GLN A 351 10.92 -21.68 33.37
N LYS A 352 9.65 -21.69 33.77
CA LYS A 352 8.73 -20.56 33.52
C LYS A 352 9.15 -19.37 34.37
N VAL A 353 9.33 -18.22 33.73
CA VAL A 353 9.79 -16.96 34.31
C VAL A 353 8.61 -16.01 34.55
N ALA A 354 7.74 -15.88 33.56
CA ALA A 354 6.57 -15.00 33.64
C ALA A 354 5.40 -15.57 32.83
N THR A 355 4.18 -15.36 33.29
CA THR A 355 2.93 -15.62 32.59
C THR A 355 2.34 -14.28 32.14
N LEU A 356 2.33 -14.04 30.83
CA LEU A 356 1.85 -12.79 30.26
C LEU A 356 0.36 -12.82 29.97
N VAL A 357 -0.15 -13.99 29.55
CA VAL A 357 -1.57 -14.23 29.28
C VAL A 357 -1.91 -15.67 29.66
N SER A 358 -3.02 -15.84 30.38
CA SER A 358 -3.64 -17.14 30.65
C SER A 358 -5.16 -16.94 30.70
N ALA A 359 -5.80 -16.95 29.54
CA ALA A 359 -7.22 -16.59 29.41
C ALA A 359 -7.87 -17.13 28.11
N GLU A 360 -9.20 -17.20 28.10
CA GLU A 360 -10.00 -17.33 26.89
C GLU A 360 -9.94 -16.03 26.08
N GLN A 361 -9.61 -16.13 24.80
CA GLN A 361 -9.44 -14.97 23.92
C GLN A 361 -10.17 -15.19 22.59
N GLN A 362 -10.73 -14.11 22.04
CA GLN A 362 -11.41 -14.14 20.74
C GLN A 362 -10.38 -14.25 19.61
N ALA A 363 -10.78 -14.78 18.46
CA ALA A 363 -9.93 -14.78 17.26
C ALA A 363 -9.58 -13.33 16.90
N ARG A 364 -8.32 -12.93 17.13
CA ARG A 364 -7.71 -11.66 16.71
C ARG A 364 -6.20 -11.61 16.94
N ALA A 365 -5.59 -10.52 16.48
CA ALA A 365 -4.24 -10.15 16.87
C ALA A 365 -4.22 -9.49 18.25
N TYR A 366 -3.18 -9.79 19.02
CA TYR A 366 -2.93 -9.26 20.36
C TYR A 366 -1.49 -8.76 20.44
N THR A 367 -1.29 -7.71 21.24
CA THR A 367 0.02 -7.20 21.60
C THR A 367 0.11 -7.12 23.11
N VAL A 368 1.12 -7.77 23.69
CA VAL A 368 1.39 -7.77 25.14
C VAL A 368 2.79 -7.26 25.37
N ARG A 369 2.96 -6.37 26.35
CA ARG A 369 4.26 -5.82 26.72
C ARG A 369 4.88 -6.66 27.83
N TRP A 370 6.16 -6.99 27.68
CA TRP A 370 6.97 -7.54 28.77
C TRP A 370 8.10 -6.56 29.09
N ASN A 371 8.31 -6.29 30.37
CA ASN A 371 9.26 -5.32 30.92
C ASN A 371 10.50 -5.99 31.57
N GLY A 372 10.74 -7.27 31.26
CA GLY A 372 11.89 -7.99 31.79
C GLY A 372 11.77 -8.29 33.29
N THR A 373 10.58 -8.66 33.77
CA THR A 373 10.33 -9.10 35.15
C THR A 373 9.75 -10.51 35.21
N ASP A 374 9.91 -11.19 36.34
CA ASP A 374 9.24 -12.46 36.65
C ASP A 374 7.79 -12.26 37.15
N ASP A 375 7.08 -13.35 37.46
CA ASP A 375 5.71 -13.33 38.00
C ASP A 375 5.58 -12.62 39.37
N TRP A 376 6.68 -12.42 40.09
CA TRP A 376 6.72 -11.65 41.34
C TRP A 376 7.15 -10.18 41.10
N ASN A 377 7.12 -9.74 39.84
CA ASN A 377 7.51 -8.41 39.38
C ASN A 377 8.98 -8.06 39.70
N ARG A 378 9.84 -9.07 39.89
CA ARG A 378 11.27 -8.87 40.12
C ARG A 378 12.01 -8.81 38.78
N PRO A 379 12.96 -7.88 38.61
CA PRO A 379 13.74 -7.80 37.38
C PRO A 379 14.55 -9.07 37.13
N VAL A 380 14.55 -9.57 35.90
CA VAL A 380 15.39 -10.71 35.50
C VAL A 380 16.70 -10.25 34.85
N SER A 381 17.72 -11.11 34.84
CA SER A 381 19.06 -10.79 34.33
C SER A 381 19.11 -10.70 32.80
N SER A 382 20.08 -9.96 32.26
CA SER A 382 20.42 -9.98 30.83
C SER A 382 20.67 -11.42 30.35
N GLY A 383 20.21 -11.76 29.15
CA GLY A 383 20.32 -13.13 28.64
C GLY A 383 19.27 -13.51 27.60
N ILE A 384 19.28 -14.79 27.24
CA ILE A 384 18.34 -15.38 26.28
C ILE A 384 17.12 -15.94 27.01
N TYR A 385 15.94 -15.60 26.52
CA TYR A 385 14.65 -16.09 26.98
C TYR A 385 13.85 -16.69 25.82
N LEU A 386 12.88 -17.53 26.13
CA LEU A 386 11.96 -18.12 25.15
C LEU A 386 10.54 -17.64 25.46
N CYS A 387 9.91 -16.95 24.52
CA CYS A 387 8.48 -16.66 24.56
C CYS A 387 7.74 -17.81 23.91
N ARG A 388 6.76 -18.38 24.61
CA ARG A 388 5.96 -19.50 24.14
C ARG A 388 4.48 -19.15 24.17
N LEU A 389 3.82 -19.36 23.04
CA LEU A 389 2.37 -19.28 22.87
C LEU A 389 1.81 -20.70 22.74
N THR A 390 0.83 -21.04 23.55
CA THR A 390 0.03 -22.27 23.43
C THR A 390 -1.43 -21.90 23.20
N ALA A 391 -1.99 -22.35 22.08
CA ALA A 391 -3.40 -22.13 21.73
C ALA A 391 -3.88 -23.29 20.83
N ALA A 392 -5.13 -23.75 21.04
CA ALA A 392 -5.74 -24.84 20.27
C ALA A 392 -4.83 -26.08 20.05
N ASN A 393 -4.16 -26.53 21.12
CA ASN A 393 -3.20 -27.65 21.13
C ASN A 393 -1.96 -27.47 20.25
N GLN A 394 -1.66 -26.25 19.80
CA GLN A 394 -0.44 -25.90 19.07
C GLN A 394 0.47 -25.04 19.95
N THR A 395 1.79 -25.20 19.78
CA THR A 395 2.80 -24.47 20.54
C THR A 395 3.76 -23.77 19.60
N TYR A 396 3.93 -22.46 19.79
CA TYR A 396 4.87 -21.61 19.05
C TYR A 396 5.89 -21.03 20.01
N THR A 397 7.16 -21.00 19.62
CA THR A 397 8.25 -20.47 20.47
C THR A 397 9.11 -19.48 19.69
N ARG A 398 9.48 -18.37 20.35
CA ARG A 398 10.42 -17.35 19.83
C ARG A 398 11.51 -17.05 20.84
N LYS A 399 12.74 -16.92 20.35
CA LYS A 399 13.91 -16.54 21.14
C LYS A 399 13.92 -15.03 21.33
N MET A 400 14.15 -14.58 22.56
CA MET A 400 14.28 -13.17 22.93
C MET A 400 15.64 -12.94 23.59
N ILE A 401 16.19 -11.74 23.45
CA ILE A 401 17.47 -11.32 24.01
C ILE A 401 17.22 -10.04 24.83
N LEU A 402 17.30 -10.17 26.15
CA LEU A 402 17.22 -9.03 27.07
C LEU A 402 18.63 -8.47 27.29
N LEU A 403 18.79 -7.18 27.04
CA LEU A 403 19.96 -6.40 27.42
C LEU A 403 19.58 -5.47 28.56
N ARG A 404 20.34 -5.51 29.63
CA ARG A 404 20.19 -4.65 30.79
C ARG A 404 21.55 -4.27 31.34
#